data_AF-A0A8S2U8I1-F1
#
_entry.id   AF-A0A8S2U8I1-F1
#
_cell.length_a   1.000
_cell.length_b   1.000
_cell.length_c   1.000
_cell.angle_alpha   90.00
_cell.angle_beta   90.00
_cell.angle_gamma   90.00
#
_symmetry.space_group_name_H-M   'P 1'
#
loop_
_entity.id
_entity.type
_entity.pdbx_description
1 polymer ?
#
loop_
_entity_poly.entity_id
_entity_poly.type
_entity_poly.pdbx_seq_one_letter_code
_entity_poly.pdbx_strand_id
1 'polypeptide(L)'
;MTKELKEELGEPYANKLTLPDVPSDDKADHHFLLQSHDFPDLLFTLGVSPNGTIIDDYPTYLNARRDCTAEHRKKTPENVRSFAQGIVRAIERVQNDFHLNTFAKYDSAGCGGGTNMSPDSHAVLYDKTKEESERVDYLTKYINDGWGHEELPPFGVVEESEEAEKWSGVPADYGICGFVLNGKFFPTSVNVERTTHGRYGGMWMAAKPADIDDSLELWQRTFDSFDRMVSIEAEPLSYK
;
A
#
# COMPACT_ATOMS: atom_id res chain seq x y z
N MET A 1 23.27 2.06 5.16
CA MET A 1 24.41 1.34 5.77
C MET A 1 25.70 2.09 5.44
N THR A 2 26.45 2.56 6.43
CA THR A 2 27.74 3.23 6.21
C THR A 2 28.78 2.23 5.67
N LYS A 3 29.79 2.73 4.95
CA LYS A 3 30.83 1.92 4.33
C LYS A 3 31.56 1.02 5.34
N GLU A 4 31.74 1.52 6.56
CA GLU A 4 32.38 0.81 7.67
C GLU A 4 31.56 -0.40 8.15
N LEU A 5 30.23 -0.32 8.18
CA LEU A 5 29.36 -1.45 8.54
C LEU A 5 29.38 -2.58 7.49
N LYS A 6 29.60 -2.25 6.21
CA LYS A 6 29.76 -3.25 5.14
C LYS A 6 31.04 -4.06 5.29
N GLU A 7 32.12 -3.41 5.72
CA GLU A 7 33.44 -4.04 5.80
C GLU A 7 33.59 -4.89 7.07
N GLU A 8 33.02 -4.48 8.21
CA GLU A 8 33.10 -5.25 9.47
C GLU A 8 32.16 -6.47 9.53
N LEU A 9 30.95 -6.37 8.98
CA LEU A 9 29.96 -7.47 9.02
C LEU A 9 29.89 -8.29 7.72
N GLY A 10 30.36 -7.73 6.60
CA GLY A 10 30.20 -8.31 5.27
C GLY A 10 31.06 -9.54 5.03
N GLU A 11 32.38 -9.50 5.25
CA GLU A 11 33.23 -10.60 4.75
C GLU A 11 33.08 -11.96 5.49
N PRO A 12 32.96 -12.03 6.83
CA PRO A 12 32.86 -13.32 7.52
C PRO A 12 31.48 -13.98 7.40
N TYR A 13 30.45 -13.20 7.05
CA TYR A 13 29.05 -13.61 7.07
C TYR A 13 28.31 -13.43 5.73
N ALA A 14 28.85 -12.75 4.73
CA ALA A 14 28.20 -12.58 3.42
C ALA A 14 27.88 -13.92 2.74
N ASN A 15 28.68 -14.95 3.02
CA ASN A 15 28.47 -16.30 2.49
C ASN A 15 27.58 -17.17 3.40
N LYS A 16 27.17 -16.67 4.57
CA LYS A 16 26.36 -17.37 5.59
C LYS A 16 24.99 -16.74 5.84
N LEU A 17 24.84 -15.46 5.51
CA LEU A 17 23.65 -14.66 5.68
C LEU A 17 23.38 -13.96 4.34
N THR A 18 22.50 -14.55 3.53
CA THR A 18 21.78 -13.78 2.53
C THR A 18 20.85 -12.86 3.32
N LEU A 19 21.10 -11.55 3.27
CA LEU A 19 20.13 -10.59 3.79
C LEU A 19 18.86 -10.75 2.94
N PRO A 20 17.67 -10.77 3.56
CA PRO A 20 16.44 -10.85 2.79
C PRO A 20 16.41 -9.72 1.77
N ASP A 21 15.98 -10.03 0.56
CA ASP A 21 15.66 -8.99 -0.42
C ASP A 21 14.68 -8.03 0.24
N VAL A 22 14.88 -6.72 0.03
CA VAL A 22 13.91 -5.73 0.51
C VAL A 22 12.60 -6.05 -0.20
N PRO A 23 11.50 -6.32 0.53
CA PRO A 23 10.22 -6.55 -0.10
C PRO A 23 9.89 -5.43 -1.08
N SER A 24 9.11 -5.75 -2.11
CA SER A 24 8.45 -4.67 -2.86
C SER A 24 7.73 -3.78 -1.86
N ASP A 25 7.78 -2.46 -2.03
CA ASP A 25 6.94 -1.53 -1.26
C ASP A 25 5.64 -1.24 -2.03
N ASP A 26 5.48 -1.80 -3.23
CA ASP A 26 4.33 -1.56 -4.10
C ASP A 26 3.11 -2.34 -3.61
N LYS A 27 2.22 -1.66 -2.89
CA LYS A 27 0.97 -2.24 -2.38
C LYS A 27 0.14 -2.94 -3.46
N ALA A 28 0.16 -2.46 -4.70
CA ALA A 28 -0.61 -3.08 -5.78
C ALA A 28 -0.04 -4.47 -6.13
N ASP A 29 1.28 -4.63 -6.13
CA ASP A 29 1.96 -5.90 -6.40
C ASP A 29 1.57 -6.96 -5.36
N HIS A 30 1.69 -6.62 -4.08
CA HIS A 30 1.26 -7.47 -2.97
C HIS A 30 -0.22 -7.83 -3.09
N HIS A 31 -1.07 -6.81 -3.21
CA HIS A 31 -2.50 -7.00 -3.19
C HIS A 31 -2.97 -7.94 -4.30
N PHE A 32 -2.59 -7.67 -5.56
CA PHE A 32 -3.04 -8.48 -6.68
C PHE A 32 -2.46 -9.90 -6.64
N LEU A 33 -1.20 -10.06 -6.22
CA LEU A 33 -0.62 -11.39 -6.05
C LEU A 33 -1.40 -12.21 -5.01
N LEU A 34 -1.68 -11.63 -3.84
CA LEU A 34 -2.45 -12.29 -2.78
C LEU A 34 -3.89 -12.59 -3.21
N GLN A 35 -4.53 -11.66 -3.92
CA GLN A 35 -5.87 -11.84 -4.48
C GLN A 35 -5.90 -13.01 -5.46
N SER A 36 -4.88 -13.17 -6.31
CA SER A 36 -4.78 -14.28 -7.26
C SER A 36 -4.60 -15.66 -6.61
N HIS A 37 -4.33 -15.70 -5.30
CA HIS A 37 -4.19 -16.91 -4.48
C HIS A 37 -5.32 -17.07 -3.46
N ASP A 38 -6.45 -16.37 -3.65
CA ASP A 38 -7.61 -16.40 -2.75
C ASP A 38 -7.21 -16.15 -1.28
N PHE A 39 -6.27 -15.22 -1.06
CA PHE A 39 -5.89 -14.82 0.29
C PHE A 39 -7.09 -14.16 0.99
N PRO A 40 -7.49 -14.64 2.18
CA PRO A 40 -8.61 -14.06 2.93
C PRO A 40 -8.22 -12.69 3.47
N ASP A 41 -9.20 -11.92 3.96
CA ASP A 41 -8.95 -10.66 4.68
C ASP A 41 -8.26 -9.56 3.85
N LEU A 42 -8.37 -9.64 2.51
CA LEU A 42 -7.98 -8.55 1.61
C LEU A 42 -9.15 -7.58 1.42
N LEU A 43 -8.87 -6.29 1.63
CA LEU A 43 -9.78 -5.21 1.25
C LEU A 43 -9.90 -5.12 -0.25
N PHE A 44 -11.09 -4.83 -0.75
CA PHE A 44 -11.28 -4.62 -2.18
C PHE A 44 -10.33 -3.52 -2.70
N THR A 45 -9.58 -3.79 -3.77
CA THR A 45 -8.63 -2.83 -4.34
C THR A 45 -8.69 -2.83 -5.87
N LEU A 46 -8.62 -1.65 -6.44
CA LEU A 46 -8.38 -1.39 -7.86
C LEU A 46 -7.04 -0.68 -8.02
N GLY A 47 -6.28 -1.09 -9.03
CA GLY A 47 -5.05 -0.44 -9.46
C GLY A 47 -5.35 0.54 -10.58
N VAL A 48 -4.52 1.57 -10.72
CA VAL A 48 -4.59 2.53 -11.82
C VAL A 48 -3.20 2.71 -12.40
N SER A 49 -3.02 2.43 -13.69
CA SER A 49 -1.74 2.68 -14.39
C SER A 49 -1.61 4.14 -14.84
N PRO A 50 -0.41 4.63 -15.24
CA PRO A 50 -0.17 6.05 -15.54
C PRO A 50 -0.99 6.60 -16.72
N ASN A 51 -1.43 5.73 -17.62
CA ASN A 51 -2.32 6.08 -18.73
C ASN A 51 -3.81 6.08 -18.35
N GLY A 52 -4.15 5.82 -17.08
CA GLY A 52 -5.52 5.84 -16.56
C GLY A 52 -6.29 4.52 -16.68
N THR A 53 -5.65 3.41 -17.10
CA THR A 53 -6.31 2.10 -17.12
C THR A 53 -6.55 1.59 -15.70
N ILE A 54 -7.78 1.15 -15.42
CA ILE A 54 -8.17 0.51 -14.17
C ILE A 54 -7.84 -0.98 -14.25
N ILE A 55 -7.23 -1.50 -13.19
CA ILE A 55 -6.73 -2.87 -13.06
C ILE A 55 -7.45 -3.51 -11.88
N ASP A 56 -8.01 -4.70 -12.08
CA ASP A 56 -8.73 -5.46 -11.04
C ASP A 56 -8.28 -6.93 -10.93
N ASP A 57 -7.20 -7.31 -11.62
CA ASP A 57 -6.61 -8.64 -11.58
C ASP A 57 -5.08 -8.64 -11.76
N TYR A 58 -4.43 -9.71 -11.27
CA TYR A 58 -2.98 -9.86 -11.28
C TYR A 58 -2.35 -10.03 -12.67
N PRO A 59 -2.87 -10.87 -13.58
CA PRO A 59 -2.38 -10.91 -14.97
C PRO A 59 -2.36 -9.54 -15.67
N THR A 60 -3.42 -8.75 -15.50
CA THR A 60 -3.53 -7.38 -16.05
C THR A 60 -2.52 -6.46 -15.38
N TYR A 61 -2.35 -6.54 -14.05
CA TYR A 61 -1.31 -5.80 -13.33
C TYR A 61 0.11 -6.11 -13.83
N LEU A 62 0.47 -7.38 -14.01
CA LEU A 62 1.79 -7.78 -14.51
C LEU A 62 2.05 -7.27 -15.94
N ASN A 63 1.04 -7.32 -16.81
CA ASN A 63 1.14 -6.75 -18.15
C ASN A 63 1.33 -5.23 -18.09
N ALA A 64 0.53 -4.53 -17.28
CA ALA A 64 0.65 -3.08 -17.11
C ALA A 64 2.02 -2.69 -16.55
N ARG A 65 2.57 -3.47 -15.62
CA ARG A 65 3.90 -3.23 -15.02
C ARG A 65 5.02 -3.44 -16.03
N ARG A 66 4.97 -4.53 -16.80
CA ARG A 66 5.94 -4.81 -17.87
C ARG A 66 5.94 -3.72 -18.94
N ASP A 67 4.76 -3.21 -19.28
CA ASP A 67 4.57 -2.25 -20.36
C ASP A 67 4.68 -0.77 -19.86
N CYS A 68 4.88 -0.56 -18.55
CA CYS A 68 5.06 0.76 -17.96
C CYS A 68 6.47 1.31 -18.25
N THR A 69 6.55 2.36 -19.07
CA THR A 69 7.80 2.99 -19.49
C THR A 69 7.96 4.37 -18.86
N ALA A 70 9.17 4.92 -18.91
CA ALA A 70 9.42 6.29 -18.46
C ALA A 70 8.55 7.33 -19.20
N GLU A 71 8.23 7.11 -20.48
CA GLU A 71 7.37 8.01 -21.25
C GLU A 71 5.92 8.01 -20.74
N HIS A 72 5.39 6.85 -20.31
CA HIS A 72 4.07 6.78 -19.67
C HIS A 72 4.05 7.54 -18.33
N ARG A 73 5.19 7.59 -17.64
CA ARG A 73 5.33 8.21 -16.32
C ARG A 73 5.78 9.65 -16.35
N LYS A 74 6.18 10.19 -17.50
CA LYS A 74 6.58 11.60 -17.63
C LYS A 74 5.43 12.51 -17.20
N LYS A 75 5.70 13.52 -16.37
CA LYS A 75 4.69 14.51 -15.92
C LYS A 75 4.33 15.52 -17.02
N THR A 76 3.81 15.05 -18.15
CA THR A 76 3.14 15.90 -19.14
C THR A 76 1.72 16.21 -18.68
N PRO A 77 1.11 17.34 -19.12
CA PRO A 77 -0.29 17.63 -18.82
C PRO A 77 -1.24 16.49 -19.18
N GLU A 78 -0.99 15.83 -20.31
CA GLU A 78 -1.79 14.71 -20.81
C GLU A 78 -1.69 13.47 -19.92
N ASN A 79 -0.47 13.10 -19.52
CA ASN A 79 -0.25 11.92 -18.66
C ASN A 79 -0.84 12.16 -17.27
N VAL A 80 -0.59 13.33 -16.66
CA VAL A 80 -1.14 13.64 -15.32
C VAL A 80 -2.66 13.63 -15.36
N ARG A 81 -3.28 14.21 -16.39
CA ARG A 81 -4.73 14.22 -16.53
C ARG A 81 -5.29 12.82 -16.75
N SER A 82 -4.66 12.00 -17.58
CA SER A 82 -5.08 10.62 -17.84
C SER A 82 -5.01 9.77 -16.56
N PHE A 83 -3.92 9.91 -15.80
CA PHE A 83 -3.75 9.23 -14.53
C PHE A 83 -4.80 9.66 -13.50
N ALA A 84 -4.99 10.97 -13.33
CA ALA A 84 -6.01 11.53 -12.45
C ALA A 84 -7.42 11.05 -12.82
N GLN A 85 -7.73 10.99 -14.11
CA GLN A 85 -9.00 10.47 -14.62
C GLN A 85 -9.19 8.99 -14.29
N GLY A 86 -8.15 8.17 -14.42
CA GLY A 86 -8.19 6.77 -13.99
C GLY A 86 -8.53 6.61 -12.51
N ILE A 87 -7.90 7.42 -11.64
CA ILE A 87 -8.18 7.39 -10.19
C ILE A 87 -9.63 7.81 -9.89
N VAL A 88 -10.11 8.91 -10.48
CA VAL A 88 -11.50 9.37 -10.28
C VAL A 88 -12.51 8.31 -10.71
N ARG A 89 -12.29 7.67 -11.87
CA ARG A 89 -13.16 6.59 -12.35
C ARG A 89 -13.07 5.32 -11.50
N ALA A 90 -11.90 5.01 -10.94
CA ALA A 90 -11.75 3.90 -10.01
C ALA A 90 -12.53 4.16 -8.71
N ILE A 91 -12.48 5.39 -8.17
CA ILE A 91 -13.32 5.81 -7.03
C ILE A 91 -14.80 5.60 -7.35
N GLU A 92 -15.26 6.07 -8.52
CA GLU A 92 -16.65 5.88 -8.94
C GLU A 92 -17.03 4.40 -9.04
N ARG A 93 -16.17 3.58 -9.62
CA ARG A 93 -16.40 2.13 -9.75
C ARG A 93 -16.60 1.50 -8.37
N VAL A 94 -15.72 1.77 -7.42
CA VAL A 94 -15.83 1.25 -6.04
C VAL A 94 -17.13 1.73 -5.36
N GLN A 95 -17.47 3.01 -5.48
CA GLN A 95 -18.65 3.57 -4.82
C GLN A 95 -19.99 3.22 -5.49
N ASN A 96 -20.01 3.00 -6.81
CA ASN A 96 -21.24 2.83 -7.58
C ASN A 96 -21.51 1.38 -7.93
N ASP A 97 -20.48 0.62 -8.28
CA ASP A 97 -20.65 -0.77 -8.72
C ASP A 97 -20.57 -1.73 -7.53
N PHE A 98 -19.71 -1.41 -6.54
CA PHE A 98 -19.48 -2.24 -5.35
C PHE A 98 -20.12 -1.69 -4.07
N HIS A 99 -20.58 -0.42 -4.10
CA HIS A 99 -21.22 0.26 -2.96
C HIS A 99 -20.36 0.30 -1.69
N LEU A 100 -19.04 0.41 -1.83
CA LEU A 100 -18.09 0.47 -0.72
C LEU A 100 -17.65 1.91 -0.43
N ASN A 101 -17.24 2.15 0.81
CA ASN A 101 -16.49 3.35 1.15
C ASN A 101 -15.11 3.28 0.49
N THR A 102 -14.54 4.44 0.15
CA THR A 102 -13.35 4.49 -0.70
C THR A 102 -12.22 5.29 -0.09
N PHE A 103 -11.01 4.77 -0.25
CA PHE A 103 -9.77 5.45 0.03
C PHE A 103 -8.88 5.35 -1.21
N ALA A 104 -8.17 6.41 -1.54
CA ALA A 104 -7.31 6.44 -2.73
C ALA A 104 -5.88 6.80 -2.36
N LYS A 105 -4.92 6.17 -3.02
CA LYS A 105 -3.51 6.57 -3.02
C LYS A 105 -3.08 6.76 -4.46
N TYR A 106 -2.55 7.92 -4.81
CA TYR A 106 -2.07 8.11 -6.18
C TYR A 106 -0.71 7.45 -6.42
N ASP A 107 -0.02 6.96 -5.38
CA ASP A 107 1.20 6.13 -5.48
C ASP A 107 1.03 4.88 -4.62
N SER A 108 1.06 3.72 -5.25
CA SER A 108 0.93 2.42 -4.60
C SER A 108 2.14 2.04 -3.74
N ALA A 109 3.32 2.59 -4.03
CA ALA A 109 4.54 2.38 -3.25
C ALA A 109 4.74 3.43 -2.14
N GLY A 110 3.90 4.46 -2.12
CA GLY A 110 4.01 5.56 -1.18
C GLY A 110 3.55 5.18 0.24
N CYS A 111 4.50 4.95 1.15
CA CYS A 111 4.23 4.75 2.58
C CYS A 111 3.97 6.06 3.36
N GLY A 112 4.13 7.23 2.72
CA GLY A 112 3.96 8.54 3.34
C GLY A 112 2.59 9.16 3.07
N GLY A 113 1.95 9.75 4.08
CA GLY A 113 0.60 10.33 3.98
C GLY A 113 0.40 11.48 2.97
N GLY A 114 1.42 11.84 2.18
CA GLY A 114 1.31 12.79 1.06
C GLY A 114 0.75 12.18 -0.23
N THR A 115 0.63 10.85 -0.31
CA THR A 115 0.01 10.14 -1.45
C THR A 115 -1.41 9.67 -1.14
N ASN A 116 -1.74 9.60 0.17
CA ASN A 116 -3.03 9.22 0.72
C ASN A 116 -4.06 10.33 0.53
N MET A 117 -5.21 9.98 -0.05
CA MET A 117 -6.30 10.91 -0.31
C MET A 117 -7.56 10.43 0.38
N SER A 118 -7.76 10.73 1.67
CA SER A 118 -8.98 10.32 2.38
C SER A 118 -10.21 11.15 1.98
N PRO A 119 -11.44 10.62 2.14
CA PRO A 119 -12.67 11.38 1.97
C PRO A 119 -12.74 12.67 2.81
N ASP A 120 -12.15 12.65 4.01
CA ASP A 120 -12.17 13.80 4.91
C ASP A 120 -11.26 14.94 4.43
N SER A 121 -10.07 14.63 3.92
CA SER A 121 -9.12 15.66 3.46
C SER A 121 -9.20 15.98 1.96
N HIS A 122 -9.86 15.12 1.18
CA HIS A 122 -10.02 15.25 -0.28
C HIS A 122 -11.47 15.06 -0.72
N ALA A 123 -12.44 15.58 0.05
CA ALA A 123 -13.87 15.41 -0.17
C ALA A 123 -14.33 15.67 -1.62
N VAL A 124 -13.67 16.61 -2.33
CA VAL A 124 -13.95 16.89 -3.75
C VAL A 124 -13.87 15.62 -4.60
N LEU A 125 -12.88 14.75 -4.40
CA LEU A 125 -12.71 13.52 -5.18
C LEU A 125 -13.89 12.54 -5.05
N TYR A 126 -14.54 12.57 -3.89
CA TYR A 126 -15.54 11.60 -3.46
C TYR A 126 -16.99 12.11 -3.58
N ASP A 127 -17.16 13.40 -3.89
CA ASP A 127 -18.47 14.03 -4.00
C ASP A 127 -19.12 13.71 -5.35
N LYS A 128 -20.10 12.80 -5.34
CA LYS A 128 -20.86 12.37 -6.52
C LYS A 128 -21.69 13.48 -7.16
N THR A 129 -21.88 14.61 -6.48
CA THR A 129 -22.58 15.78 -7.05
C THR A 129 -21.67 16.64 -7.92
N LYS A 130 -20.35 16.39 -7.88
CA LYS A 130 -19.35 17.08 -8.70
C LYS A 130 -19.14 16.37 -10.03
N GLU A 131 -19.04 17.16 -11.09
CA GLU A 131 -18.66 16.67 -12.42
C GLU A 131 -17.30 15.96 -12.38
N GLU A 132 -17.14 14.90 -13.18
CA GLU A 132 -15.87 14.16 -13.29
C GLU A 132 -14.70 15.12 -13.59
N SER A 133 -14.91 16.10 -14.48
CA SER A 133 -13.88 17.08 -14.85
C SER A 133 -13.41 17.93 -13.68
N GLU A 134 -14.30 18.34 -12.76
CA GLU A 134 -13.92 19.13 -11.59
C GLU A 134 -13.03 18.30 -10.64
N ARG A 135 -13.37 17.02 -10.46
CA ARG A 135 -12.60 16.08 -9.64
C ARG A 135 -11.24 15.75 -10.24
N VAL A 136 -11.19 15.58 -11.57
CA VAL A 136 -9.95 15.37 -12.32
C VAL A 136 -9.05 16.59 -12.26
N ASP A 137 -9.60 17.80 -12.40
CA ASP A 137 -8.83 19.05 -12.33
C ASP A 137 -8.26 19.26 -10.91
N TYR A 138 -9.04 18.94 -9.86
CA TYR A 138 -8.58 18.94 -8.48
C TYR A 138 -7.38 17.99 -8.28
N LEU A 139 -7.49 16.74 -8.75
CA LEU A 139 -6.43 15.74 -8.59
C LEU A 139 -5.18 16.08 -9.42
N THR A 140 -5.38 16.57 -10.65
CA THR A 140 -4.30 17.04 -11.53
C THR A 140 -3.50 18.13 -10.84
N LYS A 141 -4.18 19.10 -10.23
CA LYS A 141 -3.53 20.16 -9.45
C LYS A 141 -2.77 19.57 -8.26
N TYR A 142 -3.39 18.67 -7.50
CA TYR A 142 -2.77 18.05 -6.34
C TYR A 142 -1.50 17.25 -6.69
N ILE A 143 -1.50 16.47 -7.76
CA ILE A 143 -0.32 15.73 -8.25
C ILE A 143 0.81 16.68 -8.67
N ASN A 144 0.46 17.79 -9.32
CA ASN A 144 1.46 18.78 -9.74
C ASN A 144 2.04 19.57 -8.55
N ASP A 145 1.21 19.91 -7.56
CA ASP A 145 1.60 20.73 -6.40
C ASP A 145 2.29 19.89 -5.31
N GLY A 146 1.91 18.62 -5.14
CA GLY A 146 2.30 17.77 -4.00
C GLY A 146 3.44 16.78 -4.27
N TRP A 147 3.74 16.46 -5.52
CA TRP A 147 4.74 15.43 -5.86
C TRP A 147 6.06 16.05 -6.33
N GLY A 148 7.06 16.04 -5.45
CA GLY A 148 8.40 16.58 -5.69
C GLY A 148 9.27 15.76 -6.66
N HIS A 149 8.77 14.65 -7.21
CA HIS A 149 9.48 13.89 -8.23
C HIS A 149 9.06 14.29 -9.65
N GLU A 150 10.00 14.12 -10.58
CA GLU A 150 9.86 14.50 -11.99
C GLU A 150 8.92 13.56 -12.79
N GLU A 151 8.59 12.40 -12.23
CA GLU A 151 7.78 11.36 -12.85
C GLU A 151 6.56 11.01 -11.98
N LEU A 152 5.46 10.63 -12.63
CA LEU A 152 4.33 9.96 -12.02
C LEU A 152 4.76 8.62 -11.41
N PRO A 153 4.08 8.15 -10.35
CA PRO A 153 4.28 6.80 -9.84
C PRO A 153 3.88 5.76 -10.89
N PRO A 154 4.40 4.52 -10.77
CA PRO A 154 4.06 3.45 -11.70
C PRO A 154 2.59 3.06 -11.60
N PHE A 155 1.99 3.14 -10.41
CA PHE A 155 0.58 2.85 -10.19
C PHE A 155 0.01 3.70 -9.04
N GLY A 156 -1.29 3.98 -9.13
CA GLY A 156 -2.13 4.37 -7.99
C GLY A 156 -3.01 3.20 -7.56
N VAL A 157 -3.63 3.31 -6.39
CA VAL A 157 -4.63 2.36 -5.89
C VAL A 157 -5.86 3.09 -5.37
N VAL A 158 -7.01 2.48 -5.56
CA VAL A 158 -8.28 2.86 -4.94
C VAL A 158 -8.81 1.63 -4.23
N GLU A 159 -9.00 1.74 -2.93
CA GLU A 159 -9.33 0.64 -2.05
C GLU A 159 -10.60 0.92 -1.26
N GLU A 160 -11.21 -0.16 -0.77
CA GLU A 160 -12.20 -0.09 0.28
C GLU A 160 -11.61 0.60 1.50
N SER A 161 -12.34 1.60 2.00
CA SER A 161 -11.99 2.26 3.25
C SER A 161 -12.68 1.53 4.40
N GLU A 162 -11.89 0.96 5.29
CA GLU A 162 -12.36 0.48 6.59
C GLU A 162 -12.16 1.53 7.67
N GLU A 163 -13.06 1.54 8.66
CA GLU A 163 -12.84 2.30 9.88
C GLU A 163 -11.80 1.58 10.74
N ALA A 164 -10.78 2.30 11.18
CA ALA A 164 -9.78 1.76 12.09
C ALA A 164 -10.45 1.17 13.36
N GLU A 165 -9.98 -0.01 13.77
CA GLU A 165 -10.42 -0.61 15.02
C GLU A 165 -10.09 0.30 16.21
N LYS A 166 -10.86 0.17 17.30
CA LYS A 166 -10.64 0.97 18.51
C LYS A 166 -9.89 0.16 19.56
N TRP A 167 -8.58 0.36 19.65
CA TRP A 167 -7.80 -0.14 20.79
C TRP A 167 -8.01 0.77 22.00
N SER A 168 -8.57 0.23 23.09
CA SER A 168 -8.88 0.99 24.31
C SER A 168 -9.67 2.31 24.07
N GLY A 169 -10.55 2.30 23.07
CA GLY A 169 -11.36 3.47 22.69
C GLY A 169 -10.67 4.48 21.75
N VAL A 170 -9.42 4.22 21.34
CA VAL A 170 -8.66 5.06 20.40
C VAL A 170 -8.59 4.36 19.04
N PRO A 171 -8.92 5.04 17.92
CA PRO A 171 -8.72 4.47 16.59
C PRO A 171 -7.24 4.13 16.36
N ALA A 172 -6.98 2.88 15.99
CA ALA A 172 -5.64 2.38 15.78
C ALA A 172 -5.62 1.30 14.70
N ASP A 173 -4.52 1.29 13.95
CA ASP A 173 -4.18 0.22 13.02
C ASP A 173 -3.14 -0.69 13.68
N TYR A 174 -3.09 -1.93 13.21
CA TYR A 174 -2.15 -2.93 13.70
C TYR A 174 -1.07 -3.16 12.64
N GLY A 175 0.14 -2.66 12.92
CA GLY A 175 1.35 -3.00 12.17
C GLY A 175 2.00 -4.26 12.74
N ILE A 176 2.48 -5.15 11.89
CA ILE A 176 3.25 -6.33 12.31
C ILE A 176 4.72 -6.12 11.97
N CYS A 177 5.58 -6.40 12.94
CA CYS A 177 7.02 -6.46 12.73
C CYS A 177 7.51 -7.90 12.78
N GLY A 178 8.46 -8.19 11.91
CA GLY A 178 9.17 -9.45 11.86
C GLY A 178 10.27 -9.37 10.81
N PHE A 179 10.87 -10.51 10.51
CA PHE A 179 11.81 -10.65 9.40
C PHE A 179 11.47 -11.89 8.60
N VAL A 180 11.81 -11.87 7.31
CA VAL A 180 11.74 -13.05 6.46
C VAL A 180 13.13 -13.66 6.33
N LEU A 181 13.23 -14.99 6.43
CA LEU A 181 14.47 -15.73 6.21
C LEU A 181 14.15 -17.05 5.51
N ASN A 182 14.77 -17.28 4.36
CA ASN A 182 14.53 -18.41 3.46
C ASN A 182 13.03 -18.60 3.14
N GLY A 183 12.34 -17.51 2.79
CA GLY A 183 10.91 -17.53 2.48
C GLY A 183 9.98 -17.84 3.65
N LYS A 184 10.46 -17.71 4.90
CA LYS A 184 9.65 -17.93 6.11
C LYS A 184 9.59 -16.68 6.96
N PHE A 185 8.40 -16.36 7.46
CA PHE A 185 8.18 -15.21 8.32
C PHE A 185 8.51 -15.53 9.78
N PHE A 186 9.19 -14.61 10.46
CA PHE A 186 9.51 -14.69 11.88
C PHE A 186 8.98 -13.42 12.56
N PRO A 187 7.76 -13.47 13.16
CA PRO A 187 7.18 -12.31 13.84
C PRO A 187 7.97 -11.96 15.09
N THR A 188 8.10 -10.66 15.37
CA THR A 188 8.80 -10.14 16.56
C THR A 188 7.91 -9.30 17.46
N SER A 189 7.01 -8.50 16.89
CA SER A 189 6.14 -7.61 17.66
C SER A 189 4.93 -7.18 16.86
N VAL A 190 3.94 -6.68 17.59
CA VAL A 190 2.81 -5.93 17.04
C VAL A 190 2.97 -4.47 17.45
N ASN A 191 2.73 -3.58 16.49
CA ASN A 191 2.75 -2.15 16.64
C ASN A 191 1.32 -1.64 16.54
N VAL A 192 0.81 -1.06 17.63
CA VAL A 192 -0.48 -0.38 17.62
C VAL A 192 -0.23 1.07 17.21
N GLU A 193 -0.75 1.45 16.06
CA GLU A 193 -0.54 2.76 15.45
C GLU A 193 -1.79 3.59 15.58
N ARG A 194 -1.77 4.63 16.41
CA ARG A 194 -2.89 5.56 16.50
C ARG A 194 -3.12 6.21 15.14
N THR A 195 -4.35 6.09 14.64
CA THR A 195 -4.78 6.73 13.40
C THR A 195 -5.79 7.82 13.68
N THR A 196 -5.74 8.89 12.90
CA THR A 196 -6.73 9.97 12.94
C THR A 196 -6.86 10.56 11.53
N HIS A 197 -8.03 10.37 10.90
CA HIS A 197 -8.29 10.76 9.50
C HIS A 197 -7.23 10.24 8.50
N GLY A 198 -6.80 8.99 8.65
CA GLY A 198 -5.77 8.36 7.80
C GLY A 198 -4.34 8.84 8.04
N ARG A 199 -4.09 9.56 9.16
CA ARG A 199 -2.75 9.97 9.59
C ARG A 199 -2.33 9.25 10.85
N TYR A 200 -1.11 8.72 10.85
CA TYR A 200 -0.48 8.10 12.01
C TYR A 200 0.06 9.18 12.96
N GLY A 201 -0.36 9.13 14.23
CA GLY A 201 -0.03 10.13 15.25
C GLY A 201 0.91 9.65 16.35
N GLY A 202 1.03 8.33 16.54
CA GLY A 202 1.88 7.70 17.54
C GLY A 202 1.79 6.18 17.45
N MET A 203 2.86 5.50 17.89
CA MET A 203 2.99 4.04 17.82
C MET A 203 3.39 3.50 19.18
N TRP A 204 2.72 2.44 19.62
CA TRP A 204 3.13 1.61 20.75
C TRP A 204 3.61 0.27 20.23
N MET A 205 4.83 -0.10 20.61
CA MET A 205 5.41 -1.39 20.26
C MET A 205 5.39 -2.28 21.49
N ALA A 206 4.91 -3.51 21.33
CA ALA A 206 4.92 -4.49 22.40
C ALA A 206 5.44 -5.83 21.88
N ALA A 207 6.25 -6.51 22.69
CA ALA A 207 6.72 -7.86 22.38
C ALA A 207 5.67 -8.93 22.77
N LYS A 208 4.72 -8.57 23.65
CA LYS A 208 3.64 -9.45 24.10
C LYS A 208 2.33 -8.66 24.20
N PRO A 209 1.18 -9.29 23.93
CA PRO A 209 -0.13 -8.63 24.01
C PRO A 209 -0.43 -8.12 25.42
N ALA A 210 -0.02 -8.85 26.45
CA ALA A 210 -0.22 -8.46 27.85
C ALA A 210 0.53 -7.17 28.24
N ASP A 211 1.56 -6.75 27.50
CA ASP A 211 2.29 -5.52 27.80
C ASP A 211 1.46 -4.27 27.46
N ILE A 212 0.41 -4.42 26.64
CA ILE A 212 -0.52 -3.37 26.21
C ILE A 212 -1.99 -3.78 26.40
N ASP A 213 -2.27 -4.73 27.29
CA ASP A 213 -3.63 -5.22 27.61
C ASP A 213 -4.46 -5.59 26.36
N ASP A 214 -3.82 -6.30 25.43
CA ASP A 214 -4.41 -6.68 24.14
C ASP A 214 -4.68 -8.19 24.02
N SER A 215 -5.35 -8.60 22.95
CA SER A 215 -5.76 -9.99 22.72
C SER A 215 -4.63 -10.85 22.15
N LEU A 216 -4.27 -11.91 22.88
CA LEU A 216 -3.34 -12.94 22.39
C LEU A 216 -3.87 -13.65 21.14
N GLU A 217 -5.17 -13.90 21.08
CA GLU A 217 -5.81 -14.55 19.92
C GLU A 217 -5.74 -13.66 18.68
N LEU A 218 -5.93 -12.34 18.85
CA LEU A 218 -5.77 -11.37 17.76
C LEU A 218 -4.36 -11.42 17.21
N TRP A 219 -3.34 -11.34 18.08
CA TRP A 219 -1.94 -11.38 17.67
C TRP A 219 -1.58 -12.67 16.95
N GLN A 220 -2.07 -13.82 17.43
CA GLN A 220 -1.85 -15.11 16.79
C GLN A 220 -2.47 -15.15 15.39
N ARG A 221 -3.72 -14.70 15.25
CA ARG A 221 -4.38 -14.60 13.94
C ARG A 221 -3.62 -13.68 12.99
N THR A 222 -3.17 -12.51 13.45
CA THR A 222 -2.43 -11.59 12.58
C THR A 222 -1.08 -12.19 12.17
N PHE A 223 -0.35 -12.83 13.08
CA PHE A 223 0.90 -13.51 12.72
C PHE A 223 0.68 -14.66 11.73
N ASP A 224 -0.38 -15.46 11.90
CA ASP A 224 -0.73 -16.54 10.97
C ASP A 224 -1.08 -16.00 9.57
N SER A 225 -1.80 -14.87 9.50
CA SER A 225 -2.09 -14.19 8.23
C SER A 225 -0.80 -13.72 7.54
N PHE A 226 0.13 -13.09 8.26
CA PHE A 226 1.41 -12.65 7.69
C PHE A 226 2.32 -13.82 7.28
N ASP A 227 2.32 -14.93 8.03
CA ASP A 227 3.05 -16.14 7.63
C ASP A 227 2.50 -16.71 6.31
N ARG A 228 1.16 -16.79 6.19
CA ARG A 228 0.52 -17.21 4.94
C ARG A 228 0.81 -16.23 3.80
N MET A 229 0.79 -14.93 4.04
CA MET A 229 1.13 -13.89 3.06
C MET A 229 2.55 -14.12 2.52
N VAL A 230 3.53 -14.23 3.41
CA VAL A 230 4.94 -14.50 3.05
C VAL A 230 5.07 -15.82 2.30
N SER A 231 4.31 -16.86 2.65
CA SER A 231 4.36 -18.14 1.92
C SER A 231 3.93 -18.04 0.46
N ILE A 232 3.07 -17.08 0.11
CA ILE A 232 2.63 -16.80 -1.26
C ILE A 232 3.66 -15.91 -1.96
N GLU A 233 4.17 -14.91 -1.26
CA GLU A 233 5.02 -13.86 -1.82
C GLU A 233 6.50 -14.24 -1.93
N ALA A 234 6.97 -15.20 -1.14
CA ALA A 234 8.39 -15.49 -1.00
C ALA A 234 9.09 -15.84 -2.32
N GLU A 235 8.47 -16.67 -3.17
CA GLU A 235 9.04 -17.00 -4.47
C GLU A 235 8.82 -15.88 -5.50
N PRO A 236 7.59 -15.38 -5.75
CA PRO A 236 7.34 -14.36 -6.76
C PRO A 236 8.05 -13.03 -6.50
N LEU A 237 8.18 -12.65 -5.22
CA LEU A 237 8.80 -11.39 -4.78
C LEU A 237 10.22 -11.59 -4.22
N SER A 238 10.76 -12.82 -4.33
CA SER A 238 12.13 -13.17 -3.95
C SER A 238 12.50 -12.94 -2.48
N TYR A 239 11.59 -13.17 -1.53
CA TYR A 239 11.93 -13.11 -0.11
C TYR A 239 12.85 -14.28 0.29
N LYS A 240 14.17 -14.06 0.28
CA LYS A 240 15.19 -15.05 0.61
C LYS A 240 15.68 -14.99 2.05
#